data_AF-A0A3M6A044-F1
#
_entry.id   AF-A0A3M6A044-F1
#
_cell.length_a   1.000
_cell.length_b   1.000
_cell.length_c   1.000
_cell.angle_alpha   90.00
_cell.angle_beta   90.00
_cell.angle_gamma   90.00
#
_symmetry.space_group_name_H-M   'P 1'
#
loop_
_entity.id
_entity.type
_entity.pdbx_description
1 polymer ?
#
loop_
_entity_poly.entity_id
_entity_poly.type
_entity_poly.pdbx_seq_one_letter_code
_entity_poly.pdbx_strand_id
1 'polypeptide(L)'
;MQHWKRTIEQANRCFNLGEWVEARELYLQALALAQVLFERWADVDEAVAACVISHHNLADLHLSLGQPEESAEYLCAVHQHLLRTMQDQRFPPALREAALRHSSKTYA
;
A
#
# COMPACT_ATOMS: atom_id res chain seq x y z
N MET A 1 13.60 -1.07 0.98
CA MET A 1 12.70 -1.81 0.05
C MET A 1 12.86 -3.33 0.02
N GLN A 2 14.05 -3.93 0.12
CA GLN A 2 14.18 -5.41 0.00
C GLN A 2 13.37 -6.20 1.05
N HIS A 3 13.33 -5.73 2.30
CA HIS A 3 12.55 -6.39 3.35
C HIS A 3 11.05 -6.38 3.03
N TRP A 4 10.50 -5.22 2.67
CA TRP A 4 9.12 -5.06 2.21
C TRP A 4 8.79 -6.00 1.04
N LYS A 5 9.65 -6.07 0.01
CA LYS A 5 9.46 -6.95 -1.16
C LYS A 5 9.32 -8.42 -0.74
N ARG A 6 10.21 -8.91 0.13
CA ARG A 6 10.15 -10.29 0.66
C ARG A 6 8.87 -10.54 1.47
N THR A 7 8.45 -9.58 2.29
CA THR A 7 7.21 -9.69 3.07
C THR A 7 5.98 -9.79 2.16
N ILE A 8 5.89 -8.97 1.12
CA ILE A 8 4.82 -9.05 0.11
C ILE A 8 4.85 -10.38 -0.63
N GLU A 9 6.02 -10.85 -1.07
CA GLU A 9 6.15 -12.15 -1.74
C GLU A 9 5.68 -13.30 -0.85
N GLN A 10 6.00 -13.27 0.44
CA GLN A 10 5.52 -14.27 1.40
C GLN A 10 4.01 -14.17 1.61
N ALA A 11 3.48 -12.96 1.78
CA ALA A 11 2.04 -12.72 1.94
C ALA A 11 1.24 -13.22 0.72
N ASN A 12 1.72 -12.92 -0.48
CA ASN A 12 1.13 -13.38 -1.74
C ASN A 12 1.11 -14.92 -1.82
N ARG A 13 2.16 -15.60 -1.32
CA ARG A 13 2.17 -17.07 -1.25
C ARG A 13 1.09 -17.59 -0.32
N CYS A 14 0.98 -17.06 0.90
CA CYS A 14 -0.07 -17.44 1.85
C CYS A 14 -1.46 -17.17 1.27
N PHE A 15 -1.66 -16.02 0.63
CA PHE A 15 -2.91 -15.67 -0.05
C PHE A 15 -3.29 -16.70 -1.12
N ASN A 16 -2.34 -17.07 -1.99
CA ASN A 16 -2.56 -18.06 -3.05
C ASN A 16 -2.83 -19.48 -2.51
N LEU A 17 -2.36 -19.79 -1.31
CA LEU A 17 -2.63 -21.05 -0.61
C LEU A 17 -3.94 -21.03 0.19
N GLY A 18 -4.63 -19.89 0.27
CA GLY A 18 -5.84 -19.73 1.09
C GLY A 18 -5.56 -19.59 2.58
N GLU A 19 -4.31 -19.32 2.98
CA GLU A 19 -3.88 -19.10 4.36
C GLU A 19 -4.21 -17.64 4.77
N TRP A 20 -5.49 -17.32 4.88
CA TRP A 20 -5.97 -15.93 5.00
C TRP A 20 -5.43 -15.18 6.21
N VAL A 21 -5.29 -15.85 7.36
CA VAL A 21 -4.80 -15.23 8.59
C VAL A 21 -3.34 -14.81 8.43
N GLU A 22 -2.49 -15.73 7.96
CA GLU A 22 -1.06 -15.48 7.74
C GLU A 22 -0.84 -14.41 6.66
N ALA A 23 -1.60 -14.50 5.56
CA ALA A 23 -1.56 -13.51 4.48
C ALA A 23 -1.91 -12.10 5.00
N ARG A 24 -2.95 -11.99 5.83
CA ARG A 24 -3.36 -10.72 6.43
C ARG A 24 -2.28 -10.15 7.34
N GLU A 25 -1.70 -10.97 8.21
CA GLU A 25 -0.63 -10.52 9.12
C GLU A 25 0.59 -10.02 8.35
N LEU A 26 1.01 -10.75 7.31
CA LEU A 26 2.15 -10.35 6.48
C LEU A 26 1.85 -9.08 5.66
N TYR A 27 0.65 -8.93 5.11
CA TYR A 27 0.27 -7.68 4.43
C TYR A 27 0.22 -6.48 5.38
N LEU A 28 -0.26 -6.65 6.63
CA LEU A 28 -0.22 -5.60 7.64
C LEU A 28 1.22 -5.22 8.02
N GLN A 29 2.12 -6.20 8.13
CA GLN A 29 3.55 -5.94 8.35
C GLN A 29 4.16 -5.19 7.16
N ALA A 30 3.84 -5.58 5.93
CA ALA A 30 4.30 -4.89 4.72
C ALA A 30 3.77 -3.44 4.68
N LEU A 31 2.51 -3.21 5.05
CA LEU A 31 1.95 -1.87 5.14
C LEU A 31 2.70 -1.00 6.17
N ALA A 32 2.97 -1.53 7.36
CA ALA A 32 3.73 -0.82 8.39
C ALA A 32 5.14 -0.45 7.90
N LEU A 33 5.82 -1.37 7.21
CA LEU A 33 7.12 -1.10 6.59
C LEU A 33 7.04 -0.02 5.52
N ALA A 34 6.01 -0.06 4.67
CA ALA A 34 5.81 0.94 3.62
C ALA A 34 5.58 2.33 4.22
N GLN A 35 4.77 2.44 5.28
CA GLN A 35 4.53 3.70 5.99
C GLN A 35 5.80 4.27 6.60
N VAL A 36 6.62 3.44 7.24
CA VAL A 36 7.91 3.88 7.82
C VAL A 36 8.88 4.35 6.73
N LEU A 37 8.86 3.70 5.56
CA LEU A 37 9.75 4.02 4.45
C LEU A 37 9.25 5.18 3.58
N PHE A 38 7.97 5.55 3.68
CA PHE A 38 7.30 6.47 2.75
C PHE A 38 8.05 7.79 2.53
N GLU A 39 8.52 8.41 3.62
CA GLU A 39 9.28 9.67 3.57
C GLU A 39 10.80 9.48 3.58
N ARG A 40 11.26 8.29 3.96
CA ARG A 40 12.67 8.01 4.27
C ARG A 40 13.41 7.31 3.13
N TRP A 41 12.67 6.75 2.18
CA TRP A 41 13.25 6.04 1.05
C TRP A 41 13.68 7.01 -0.04
N ALA A 42 14.87 6.77 -0.61
CA ALA A 42 15.45 7.67 -1.61
C ALA A 42 14.67 7.68 -2.93
N ASP A 43 14.09 6.54 -3.32
CA ASP A 43 13.25 6.42 -4.51
C ASP A 43 11.78 6.67 -4.13
N VAL A 44 11.29 7.87 -4.40
CA VAL A 44 9.94 8.29 -4.04
C VAL A 44 8.85 7.47 -4.75
N ASP A 45 9.09 7.01 -5.98
CA ASP A 45 8.11 6.20 -6.71
C ASP A 45 8.03 4.79 -6.11
N GLU A 46 9.17 4.17 -5.75
CA GLU A 46 9.15 2.91 -5.00
C GLU A 46 8.44 3.04 -3.65
N ALA A 47 8.64 4.17 -2.95
CA ALA A 47 8.02 4.42 -1.64
C ALA A 47 6.49 4.53 -1.74
N VAL A 48 6.01 5.31 -2.72
CA VAL A 48 4.58 5.48 -2.98
C VAL A 48 3.96 4.17 -3.48
N ALA A 49 4.63 3.49 -4.41
CA ALA A 49 4.18 2.19 -4.91
C ALA A 49 4.05 1.16 -3.78
N ALA A 50 5.01 1.09 -2.85
CA ALA A 50 4.97 0.17 -1.73
C ALA A 50 3.72 0.38 -0.85
N CYS A 51 3.39 1.64 -0.57
CA CYS A 51 2.22 2.01 0.19
C CYS A 51 0.92 1.64 -0.54
N VAL A 52 0.84 1.94 -1.84
CA VAL A 52 -0.30 1.61 -2.70
C VAL A 52 -0.55 0.11 -2.77
N ILE A 53 0.49 -0.65 -3.10
CA ILE A 53 0.41 -2.11 -3.22
C ILE A 53 -0.03 -2.76 -1.90
N SER A 54 0.52 -2.30 -0.77
CA SER A 54 0.19 -2.91 0.53
C SER A 54 -1.29 -2.72 0.91
N HIS A 55 -1.88 -1.57 0.59
CA HIS A 55 -3.32 -1.35 0.81
C HIS A 55 -4.19 -2.15 -0.18
N HIS A 56 -3.82 -2.21 -1.46
CA HIS A 56 -4.59 -2.96 -2.45
C HIS A 56 -4.59 -4.46 -2.12
N ASN A 57 -3.45 -5.01 -1.71
CA ASN A 57 -3.38 -6.42 -1.32
C ASN A 57 -4.26 -6.74 -0.10
N LEU A 58 -4.38 -5.81 0.86
CA LEU A 58 -5.32 -5.95 1.97
C LEU A 58 -6.77 -5.85 1.50
N ALA A 59 -7.06 -4.94 0.56
CA ALA A 59 -8.38 -4.83 -0.04
C ALA A 59 -8.79 -6.12 -0.76
N ASP A 60 -7.91 -6.68 -1.60
CA ASP A 60 -8.12 -7.94 -2.32
C ASP A 60 -8.29 -9.12 -1.35
N LEU A 61 -7.55 -9.13 -0.22
CA LEU A 61 -7.75 -10.09 0.86
C LEU A 61 -9.13 -9.99 1.48
N HIS A 62 -9.61 -8.79 1.77
CA HIS A 62 -10.96 -8.60 2.32
C HIS A 62 -12.05 -8.96 1.30
N LEU A 63 -11.88 -8.67 0.01
CA LEU A 63 -12.79 -9.17 -1.03
C LEU A 63 -12.85 -10.69 -1.08
N SER A 64 -11.71 -11.36 -0.96
CA SER A 64 -11.62 -12.82 -0.94
C SER A 64 -12.31 -13.45 0.27
N LEU A 65 -12.41 -12.70 1.38
CA LEU A 65 -13.13 -13.07 2.59
C LEU A 65 -14.62 -12.70 2.57
N GLY A 66 -15.12 -12.09 1.48
CA GLY A 66 -16.51 -11.63 1.40
C GLY A 66 -16.79 -10.38 2.24
N GLN A 67 -15.77 -9.53 2.43
CA GLN A 67 -15.77 -8.32 3.26
C GLN A 67 -15.56 -7.06 2.38
N PRO A 68 -16.55 -6.66 1.55
CA PRO A 68 -16.39 -5.57 0.60
C PRO A 68 -16.29 -4.19 1.27
N GLU A 69 -16.90 -3.99 2.44
CA GLU A 69 -16.81 -2.76 3.20
C GLU A 69 -15.36 -2.50 3.65
N GLU A 70 -14.71 -3.49 4.28
CA GLU A 70 -13.32 -3.40 4.71
C GLU A 70 -12.38 -3.21 3.52
N SER A 71 -12.66 -3.86 2.39
CA SER A 71 -11.92 -3.62 1.15
C SER A 71 -11.98 -2.15 0.72
N ALA A 72 -13.19 -1.57 0.70
CA ALA A 72 -13.39 -0.17 0.35
C ALA A 72 -12.66 0.78 1.31
N GLU A 73 -12.60 0.45 2.60
CA GLU A 73 -11.85 1.24 3.60
C GLU A 73 -10.36 1.31 3.27
N TYR A 74 -9.72 0.20 2.90
CA TYR A 74 -8.28 0.21 2.51
C TYR A 74 -8.02 1.03 1.25
N LEU A 75 -8.89 0.90 0.23
CA LEU A 75 -8.77 1.67 -1.00
C LEU A 75 -8.97 3.18 -0.74
N CYS A 76 -9.95 3.54 0.09
CA CYS A 76 -10.18 4.91 0.50
C CYS A 76 -9.02 5.46 1.33
N ALA A 77 -8.48 4.66 2.26
CA ALA A 77 -7.38 5.06 3.13
C ALA A 77 -6.14 5.43 2.32
N VAL A 78 -5.75 4.59 1.34
CA VAL A 78 -4.59 4.90 0.51
C VAL A 78 -4.83 6.09 -0.40
N HIS A 79 -6.03 6.21 -0.97
CA HIS A 79 -6.39 7.35 -1.79
C HIS A 79 -6.31 8.67 -1.00
N GLN A 80 -6.91 8.71 0.18
CA GLN A 80 -6.85 9.87 1.08
C GLN A 80 -5.43 10.16 1.57
N HIS A 81 -4.60 9.13 1.74
CA HIS A 81 -3.19 9.33 2.09
C HIS A 81 -2.43 10.02 0.95
N LEU A 82 -2.59 9.57 -0.30
CA LEU A 82 -1.97 10.20 -1.47
C LEU A 82 -2.42 11.66 -1.65
N LEU A 83 -3.73 11.94 -1.52
CA LEU A 83 -4.25 13.30 -1.60
C LEU A 83 -3.64 14.23 -0.53
N ARG A 84 -3.53 13.74 0.71
CA ARG A 84 -2.89 14.51 1.80
C ARG A 84 -1.42 14.76 1.49
N THR A 85 -0.70 13.76 1.01
CA THR A 85 0.70 13.90 0.60
C THR A 85 0.86 14.96 -0.48
N MET A 86 0.00 14.98 -1.50
CA MET A 86 0.06 15.97 -2.58
C MET A 86 -0.15 17.41 -2.08
N GLN A 87 -1.04 17.61 -1.11
CA GLN A 87 -1.42 18.94 -0.61
C GLN A 87 -0.46 19.48 0.46
N ASP A 88 0.21 18.60 1.19
CA ASP A 88 1.07 18.99 2.31
C ASP A 88 2.43 19.49 1.82
N GLN A 89 2.64 20.80 1.91
CA GLN A 89 3.86 21.48 1.47
C GLN A 89 5.11 21.10 2.26
N ARG A 90 4.95 20.39 3.40
CA ARG A 90 6.09 19.87 4.18
C ARG A 90 6.79 18.71 3.47
N PHE A 91 6.11 18.02 2.54
CA PHE A 91 6.73 16.94 1.78
C PHE A 91 7.59 17.44 0.62
N PRO A 92 8.70 16.74 0.30
CA PRO A 92 9.53 17.06 -0.85
C PRO A 92 8.70 17.12 -2.15
N PRO A 93 8.97 18.06 -3.07
CA PRO A 93 8.24 18.16 -4.34
C PRO A 93 8.17 16.83 -5.10
N ALA A 94 9.29 16.08 -5.14
CA ALA A 94 9.36 14.78 -5.80
C ALA A 94 8.37 13.75 -5.21
N LEU A 95 8.18 13.73 -3.89
CA LEU A 95 7.23 12.83 -3.23
C LEU A 95 5.78 13.21 -3.54
N ARG A 96 5.48 14.51 -3.60
CA ARG A 96 4.15 15.02 -3.98
C ARG A 96 3.80 14.70 -5.42
N GLU A 97 4.75 14.85 -6.34
CA GLU A 97 4.59 14.48 -7.74
C GLU A 97 4.43 12.96 -7.91
N ALA A 98 5.18 12.15 -7.17
CA ALA A 98 5.02 10.70 -7.15
C ALA A 98 3.62 10.30 -6.65
N ALA A 99 3.15 10.91 -5.56
CA ALA A 99 1.80 10.68 -5.05
C ALA A 99 0.72 11.01 -6.11
N LEU A 100 0.87 12.12 -6.85
CA LEU A 100 -0.02 12.49 -7.96
C LEU A 100 0.00 11.47 -9.11
N ARG A 101 1.19 10.99 -9.51
CA ARG A 101 1.32 9.97 -10.57
C ARG A 101 0.65 8.65 -10.19
N HIS A 102 0.73 8.27 -8.91
CA HIS A 102 0.15 7.03 -8.43
C HIS A 102 -1.35 7.16 -8.14
N SER A 103 -1.83 8.34 -7.72
CA SER A 103 -3.26 8.57 -7.51
C SER A 103 -4.04 8.56 -8.83
N SER A 104 -3.46 9.05 -9.93
CA SER A 104 -4.13 9.01 -11.25
C SER A 104 -4.31 7.58 -11.77
N LYS A 105 -3.41 6.66 -11.41
CA LYS A 105 -3.47 5.25 -11.79
C LYS A 105 -4.49 4.44 -11.00
N THR A 106 -4.88 4.89 -9.81
CA THR A 106 -5.96 4.26 -9.03
C THR A 106 -7.37 4.60 -9.55
N TYR A 107 -7.51 5.42 -10.60
CA TYR A 107 -8.80 5.80 -11.20
C TYR A 107 -9.07 5.17 -12.58
N ALA A 108 -8.10 4.45 -13.16
CA ALA A 108 -8.19 3.84 -14.50
C ALA A 108 -8.49 2.35 -14.41
#